data_AF-G4T450-F1
#
_entry.id   AF-G4T450-F1
#
_cell.length_a   1.000
_cell.length_b   1.000
_cell.length_c   1.000
_cell.angle_alpha   90.00
_cell.angle_beta   90.00
_cell.angle_gamma   90.00
#
_symmetry.space_group_name_H-M   'P 1'
#
loop_
_entity.id
_entity.type
_entity.pdbx_description
1 polymer ?
#
loop_
_entity_poly.entity_id
_entity_poly.type
_entity_poly.pdbx_seq_one_letter_code
_entity_poly.pdbx_strand_id
1 'polypeptide(L)'
;MSYFLWVEDFEGDPKATASNVLGSVFNVSLFDEDKRALKKNMKAQGVFIELTLQDGLEFITSDLDKKVDYIILDIDLPAYPPDIAYKDVTNEELLHLLETFENYQKQEDETANEVAWKTACYEMKKKAGFYLYTKLVVNMGFPKDHILCCSDHGDQLSDNEKAFKAAKINPPTSYKKSDEDVKKWVKDHHQNSYSRLRRGIIEACRFLKGLPEDRYRFKEFIKEPEKHPGLDDVHDYLDVLANFLPLREPEQPTVFYKLLIRTLAHEWEAAEPQWLDKQNELYAFSWIMKMTRNWSAHSKIFERLEAQDVAYLFIVNMRAMFDLRDEVLPYERHLLSLFDPPLDESEMSEIYGRDFRSRKIPLIENYANTLHKTGNRRQAINFHDALNNLQKNKDKNIESEFFIKGLYQAFWFLTSNGNVNIPSDREHKDQIDMEKIKTFANLNYQFNYFNYQKSKFIFELARHIYRISFPETKS
;
A
#
# COMPACT_ATOMS: atom_id res chain seq x y z
N MET A 1 2.32 0.18 6.06
CA MET A 1 3.62 0.32 6.74
C MET A 1 4.71 -0.24 5.84
N SER A 2 5.86 0.41 5.72
CA SER A 2 6.97 -0.18 4.95
C SER A 2 7.50 -1.44 5.64
N TYR A 3 8.03 -2.40 4.89
CA TYR A 3 8.51 -3.67 5.46
C TYR A 3 10.02 -3.66 5.68
N PHE A 4 10.44 -4.24 6.80
CA PHE A 4 11.84 -4.25 7.24
C PHE A 4 12.37 -5.67 7.32
N LEU A 5 13.61 -5.89 6.87
CA LEU A 5 14.46 -6.97 7.38
C LEU A 5 15.31 -6.40 8.51
N TRP A 6 15.33 -7.07 9.66
CA TRP A 6 16.21 -6.74 10.76
C TRP A 6 17.09 -7.94 11.07
N VAL A 7 18.36 -7.85 10.71
CA VAL A 7 19.35 -8.89 11.02
C VAL A 7 20.05 -8.49 12.31
N GLU A 8 19.83 -9.25 13.37
CA GLU A 8 20.18 -8.88 14.75
C GLU A 8 20.27 -10.12 15.63
N ASP A 9 21.38 -10.25 16.36
CA ASP A 9 21.63 -11.42 17.19
C ASP A 9 21.05 -11.30 18.61
N PHE A 10 20.75 -10.07 19.06
CA PHE A 10 20.29 -9.75 20.41
C PHE A 10 21.16 -10.41 21.49
N GLU A 11 22.46 -10.12 21.55
CA GLU A 11 23.32 -10.61 22.66
C GLU A 11 22.82 -10.16 24.05
N GLY A 12 22.12 -9.03 24.12
CA GLY A 12 21.49 -8.48 25.32
C GLY A 12 20.02 -8.87 25.50
N ASP A 13 19.23 -7.95 26.06
CA ASP A 13 17.77 -8.09 26.22
C ASP A 13 17.06 -7.77 24.89
N PRO A 14 16.42 -8.76 24.22
CA PRO A 14 15.75 -8.54 22.93
C PRO A 14 14.64 -7.49 23.00
N LYS A 15 13.95 -7.41 24.13
CA LYS A 15 12.86 -6.45 24.33
C LYS A 15 13.39 -5.04 24.46
N ALA A 16 14.46 -4.83 25.23
CA ALA A 16 15.11 -3.54 25.36
C ALA A 16 15.65 -3.05 24.02
N THR A 17 16.35 -3.91 23.27
CA THR A 17 16.87 -3.58 21.94
C THR A 17 15.75 -3.22 20.96
N ALA A 18 14.68 -4.03 20.90
CA ALA A 18 13.51 -3.73 20.07
C ALA A 18 12.84 -2.42 20.46
N SER A 19 12.76 -2.12 21.76
CA SER A 19 12.23 -0.85 22.25
C SER A 19 13.10 0.34 21.84
N ASN A 20 14.43 0.18 21.83
CA ASN A 20 15.34 1.25 21.44
C ASN A 20 15.28 1.54 19.94
N VAL A 21 15.19 0.51 19.10
CA VAL A 21 15.21 0.64 17.64
C VAL A 21 13.82 0.95 17.07
N LEU A 22 12.80 0.20 17.49
CA LEU A 22 11.45 0.22 16.91
C LEU A 22 10.38 0.86 17.81
N GLY A 23 10.73 1.27 19.03
CA GLY A 23 9.76 1.84 19.98
C GLY A 23 9.14 3.18 19.55
N SER A 24 9.69 3.83 18.51
CA SER A 24 9.10 5.03 17.91
C SER A 24 7.90 4.73 17.00
N VAL A 25 7.73 3.48 16.57
CA VAL A 25 6.69 3.05 15.61
C VAL A 25 5.75 1.99 16.16
N PHE A 26 6.22 1.14 17.09
CA PHE A 26 5.42 0.05 17.66
C PHE A 26 5.23 0.20 19.17
N ASN A 27 4.13 -0.34 19.66
CA ASN A 27 3.86 -0.42 21.10
C ASN A 27 4.79 -1.46 21.76
N VAL A 28 5.32 -1.11 22.94
CA VAL A 28 6.17 -1.99 23.75
C VAL A 28 5.51 -3.35 24.06
N SER A 29 4.19 -3.43 24.08
CA SER A 29 3.45 -4.69 24.28
C SER A 29 3.71 -5.73 23.18
N LEU A 30 4.23 -5.33 22.03
CA LEU A 30 4.58 -6.23 20.92
C LEU A 30 5.99 -6.83 21.08
N PHE A 31 6.81 -6.27 21.97
CA PHE A 31 8.19 -6.70 22.20
C PHE A 31 8.27 -7.75 23.30
N ASP A 32 9.09 -8.77 23.06
CA ASP A 32 9.22 -9.93 23.93
C ASP A 32 10.70 -10.16 24.26
N GLU A 33 10.97 -10.71 25.46
CA GLU A 33 12.32 -11.09 25.89
C GLU A 33 12.76 -12.40 25.20
N ASP A 34 11.82 -13.23 24.76
CA ASP A 34 12.10 -14.41 23.95
C ASP A 34 12.23 -14.03 22.46
N LYS A 35 13.38 -14.36 21.86
CA LYS A 35 13.71 -14.02 20.46
C LYS A 35 12.70 -14.62 19.47
N ARG A 36 12.17 -15.83 19.74
CA ARG A 36 11.22 -16.50 18.83
C ARG A 36 9.85 -15.84 18.90
N ALA A 37 9.39 -15.50 20.10
CA ALA A 37 8.16 -14.74 20.31
C ALA A 37 8.25 -13.34 19.67
N LEU A 38 9.36 -12.62 19.89
CA LEU A 38 9.63 -11.32 19.27
C LEU A 38 9.58 -11.42 17.73
N LYS A 39 10.33 -12.35 17.12
CA LYS A 39 10.33 -12.59 15.67
C LYS A 39 8.91 -12.84 15.13
N LYS A 40 8.11 -13.66 15.82
CA LYS A 40 6.72 -13.95 15.42
C LYS A 40 5.83 -12.70 15.50
N ASN A 41 5.92 -11.93 16.59
CA ASN A 41 5.11 -10.73 16.80
C ASN A 41 5.45 -9.65 15.77
N MET A 42 6.75 -9.45 15.51
CA MET A 42 7.26 -8.45 14.57
C MET A 42 6.94 -8.81 13.11
N LYS A 43 6.94 -10.09 12.75
CA LYS A 43 6.54 -10.55 11.42
C LYS A 43 5.11 -10.15 11.07
N ALA A 44 4.20 -10.15 12.04
CA ALA A 44 2.82 -9.69 11.83
C ALA A 44 2.73 -8.16 11.58
N GLN A 45 3.78 -7.41 11.96
CA GLN A 45 3.93 -5.98 11.71
C GLN A 45 4.82 -5.68 10.49
N GLY A 46 5.15 -6.68 9.67
CA GLY A 46 5.98 -6.48 8.48
C GLY A 46 7.48 -6.31 8.77
N VAL A 47 7.93 -6.70 9.96
CA VAL A 47 9.35 -6.71 10.34
C VAL A 47 9.82 -8.17 10.43
N PHE A 48 10.71 -8.56 9.52
CA PHE A 48 11.30 -9.89 9.46
C PHE A 48 12.61 -9.88 10.22
N ILE A 49 12.72 -10.67 11.27
CA ILE A 49 13.93 -10.72 12.12
C ILE A 49 14.73 -11.98 11.77
N GLU A 50 16.01 -11.82 11.45
CA GLU A 50 16.95 -12.92 11.25
C GLU A 50 18.10 -12.81 12.25
N LEU A 51 18.49 -13.93 12.85
CA LEU A 51 19.32 -13.92 14.09
C LEU A 51 20.81 -14.19 13.84
N THR A 52 21.15 -14.59 12.63
CA THR A 52 22.49 -15.06 12.27
C THR A 52 22.86 -14.59 10.86
N LEU A 53 24.15 -14.61 10.53
CA LEU A 53 24.64 -14.38 9.17
C LEU A 53 23.99 -15.35 8.18
N GLN A 54 23.91 -16.63 8.52
CA GLN A 54 23.30 -17.66 7.69
C GLN A 54 21.83 -17.33 7.38
N ASP A 55 21.01 -17.08 8.40
CA ASP A 55 19.59 -16.79 8.24
C ASP A 55 19.39 -15.51 7.41
N GLY A 56 20.24 -14.49 7.64
CA GLY A 56 20.25 -13.26 6.86
C GLY A 56 20.54 -13.52 5.38
N LEU A 57 21.58 -14.31 5.06
CA LEU A 57 21.93 -14.68 3.69
C LEU A 57 20.81 -15.46 2.99
N GLU A 58 20.22 -16.44 3.68
CA GLU A 58 19.11 -17.24 3.15
C GLU A 58 17.89 -16.36 2.81
N PHE A 59 17.53 -15.45 3.72
CA PHE A 59 16.45 -14.50 3.49
C PHE A 59 16.77 -13.58 2.30
N ILE A 60 17.98 -13.01 2.28
CA ILE A 60 18.42 -12.07 1.23
C ILE A 60 18.35 -12.73 -0.15
N THR A 61 18.88 -13.95 -0.28
CA THR A 61 18.91 -14.66 -1.55
C THR A 61 17.51 -15.10 -2.01
N SER A 62 16.61 -15.44 -1.09
CA SER A 62 15.32 -16.07 -1.44
C SER A 62 14.16 -15.09 -1.59
N ASP A 63 14.16 -14.02 -0.79
CA ASP A 63 12.94 -13.31 -0.42
C ASP A 63 13.05 -11.77 -0.46
N LEU A 64 14.25 -11.21 -0.57
CA LEU A 64 14.50 -9.77 -0.40
C LEU A 64 13.57 -8.91 -1.28
N ASP A 65 13.65 -9.07 -2.60
CA ASP A 65 12.91 -8.26 -3.58
C ASP A 65 11.39 -8.38 -3.41
N LYS A 66 10.94 -9.51 -2.87
CA LYS A 66 9.52 -9.83 -2.70
C LYS A 66 8.94 -9.28 -1.42
N LYS A 67 9.75 -9.11 -0.37
CA LYS A 67 9.23 -8.92 1.00
C LYS A 67 9.67 -7.64 1.68
N VAL A 68 10.77 -7.02 1.27
CA VAL A 68 11.42 -5.99 2.08
C VAL A 68 11.59 -4.69 1.32
N ASP A 69 11.42 -3.58 2.02
CA ASP A 69 11.66 -2.23 1.52
C ASP A 69 12.93 -1.62 2.15
N TYR A 70 13.20 -1.95 3.42
CA TYR A 70 14.29 -1.40 4.23
C TYR A 70 15.00 -2.47 5.06
N ILE A 71 16.27 -2.25 5.39
CA ILE A 71 17.07 -3.21 6.17
C ILE A 71 17.68 -2.50 7.37
N ILE A 72 17.59 -3.13 8.53
CA ILE A 72 18.36 -2.79 9.73
C ILE A 72 19.37 -3.92 9.93
N LEU A 73 20.65 -3.58 9.99
CA LEU A 73 21.74 -4.55 9.97
C LEU A 73 22.63 -4.34 11.18
N ASP A 74 22.73 -5.35 12.05
CA ASP A 74 23.84 -5.44 12.98
C ASP A 74 25.14 -5.77 12.23
N ILE A 75 26.23 -5.17 12.66
CA ILE A 75 27.54 -5.39 12.05
C ILE A 75 28.28 -6.58 12.68
N ASP A 76 27.89 -6.98 13.90
CA ASP A 76 28.42 -8.12 14.63
C ASP A 76 27.34 -9.20 14.74
N LEU A 77 27.54 -10.31 14.02
CA LEU A 77 26.52 -11.36 13.92
C LEU A 77 27.17 -12.74 14.01
N PRO A 78 26.60 -13.67 14.77
CA PRO A 78 27.05 -15.05 14.78
C PRO A 78 26.87 -15.65 13.38
N ALA A 79 27.85 -16.45 12.95
CA ALA A 79 27.84 -17.06 11.62
C ALA A 79 26.63 -18.00 11.42
N TYR A 80 26.24 -18.75 12.45
CA TYR A 80 25.15 -19.72 12.45
C TYR A 80 24.53 -19.84 13.86
N PRO A 81 23.36 -20.48 14.03
CA PRO A 81 22.69 -20.60 15.33
C PRO A 81 23.55 -21.39 16.33
N PRO A 82 23.74 -20.89 17.57
CA PRO A 82 24.63 -21.50 18.55
C PRO A 82 24.15 -22.86 19.08
N ASP A 83 22.90 -23.21 18.85
CA ASP A 83 22.26 -24.47 19.23
C ASP A 83 22.38 -25.58 18.18
N ILE A 84 22.97 -25.29 17.01
CA ILE A 84 23.18 -26.25 15.93
C ILE A 84 24.61 -26.82 15.99
N ALA A 85 24.76 -28.15 15.91
CA ALA A 85 26.08 -28.75 15.82
C ALA A 85 26.70 -28.44 14.43
N TYR A 86 28.01 -28.20 14.37
CA TYR A 86 28.66 -27.84 13.09
C TYR A 86 28.44 -28.89 11.98
N LYS A 87 28.20 -30.15 12.34
CA LYS A 87 27.91 -31.24 11.39
C LYS A 87 26.55 -31.11 10.71
N ASP A 88 25.63 -30.35 11.31
CA ASP A 88 24.27 -30.13 10.83
C ASP A 88 24.15 -28.82 10.04
N VAL A 89 25.24 -28.04 9.92
CA VAL A 89 25.29 -26.84 9.08
C VAL A 89 25.41 -27.26 7.62
N THR A 90 24.33 -27.12 6.87
CA THR A 90 24.25 -27.49 5.45
C THR A 90 24.26 -26.31 4.49
N ASN A 91 24.43 -25.08 4.99
CA ASN A 91 24.37 -23.90 4.14
C ASN A 91 25.67 -23.76 3.31
N GLU A 92 25.56 -24.05 2.01
CA GLU A 92 26.69 -24.03 1.08
C GLU A 92 27.31 -22.64 0.92
N GLU A 93 26.51 -21.56 1.00
CA GLU A 93 27.01 -20.19 0.89
C GLU A 93 27.88 -19.81 2.09
N LEU A 94 27.43 -20.13 3.32
CA LEU A 94 28.22 -19.93 4.53
C LEU A 94 29.51 -20.74 4.51
N LEU A 95 29.44 -22.03 4.13
CA LEU A 95 30.61 -22.89 4.01
C LEU A 95 31.63 -22.29 3.04
N HIS A 96 31.17 -21.85 1.87
CA HIS A 96 32.02 -21.23 0.87
C HIS A 96 32.67 -19.94 1.37
N LEU A 97 31.95 -19.11 2.15
CA LEU A 97 32.50 -17.92 2.78
C LEU A 97 33.62 -18.26 3.78
N LEU A 98 33.40 -19.26 4.63
CA LEU A 98 34.40 -19.69 5.62
C LEU A 98 35.67 -20.26 4.95
N GLU A 99 35.49 -21.07 3.91
CA GLU A 99 36.61 -21.63 3.12
C GLU A 99 37.40 -20.53 2.41
N THR A 100 36.70 -19.60 1.77
CA THR A 100 37.31 -18.58 0.91
C THR A 100 38.00 -17.48 1.71
N PHE A 101 37.37 -17.03 2.80
CA PHE A 101 37.79 -15.80 3.48
C PHE A 101 38.41 -16.03 4.86
N GLU A 102 38.10 -17.14 5.52
CA GLU A 102 38.63 -17.48 6.84
C GLU A 102 39.53 -18.72 6.82
N ASN A 103 39.87 -19.20 5.62
CA ASN A 103 40.74 -20.37 5.38
C ASN A 103 40.29 -21.64 6.10
N TYR A 104 38.98 -21.80 6.32
CA TYR A 104 38.46 -23.04 6.87
C TYR A 104 38.74 -24.20 5.90
N GLN A 105 39.32 -25.27 6.43
CA GLN A 105 39.51 -26.52 5.70
C GLN A 105 39.01 -27.66 6.57
N LYS A 106 38.16 -28.51 5.99
CA LYS A 106 37.61 -29.67 6.68
C LYS A 106 38.75 -30.62 7.09
N GLN A 107 38.85 -30.90 8.38
CA GLN A 107 39.82 -31.83 8.94
C GLN A 107 39.24 -33.25 9.03
N GLU A 108 40.09 -34.26 8.91
CA GLU A 108 39.69 -35.67 9.11
C GLU A 108 39.35 -35.97 10.57
N ASP A 109 40.10 -35.37 11.51
CA ASP A 109 39.82 -35.49 12.94
C ASP A 109 38.66 -34.58 13.34
N GLU A 110 37.63 -35.16 13.97
CA GLU A 110 36.39 -34.44 14.31
C GLU A 110 36.64 -33.30 15.31
N THR A 111 37.54 -33.50 16.28
CA THR A 111 37.83 -32.50 17.32
C THR A 111 38.61 -31.34 16.72
N ALA A 112 39.62 -31.63 15.90
CA ALA A 112 40.38 -30.63 15.17
C ALA A 112 39.47 -29.86 14.20
N ASN A 113 38.53 -30.54 13.55
CA ASN A 113 37.56 -29.90 12.67
C ASN A 113 36.65 -28.93 13.43
N GLU A 114 36.14 -29.33 14.60
CA GLU A 114 35.30 -28.48 15.45
C GLU A 114 36.04 -27.22 15.90
N VAL A 115 37.33 -27.34 16.26
CA VAL A 115 38.16 -26.19 16.66
C VAL A 115 38.41 -25.25 15.47
N ALA A 116 38.78 -25.81 14.31
CA ALA A 116 38.99 -25.03 13.09
C ALA A 116 37.71 -24.30 12.68
N TRP A 117 36.57 -24.99 12.75
CA TRP A 117 35.24 -24.43 12.50
C TRP A 117 34.92 -23.26 13.42
N LYS A 118 34.99 -23.48 14.74
CA LYS A 118 34.70 -22.44 15.74
C LYS A 118 35.60 -21.21 15.56
N THR A 119 36.87 -21.42 15.22
CA THR A 119 37.82 -20.34 14.95
C THR A 119 37.41 -19.54 13.71
N ALA A 120 37.10 -20.21 12.61
CA ALA A 120 36.66 -19.56 11.38
C ALA A 120 35.34 -18.79 11.58
N CYS A 121 34.38 -19.36 12.30
CA CYS A 121 33.12 -18.68 12.61
C CYS A 121 33.32 -17.46 13.53
N TYR A 122 34.26 -17.52 14.47
CA TYR A 122 34.60 -16.38 15.32
C TYR A 122 35.22 -15.22 14.53
N GLU A 123 36.10 -15.51 13.57
CA GLU A 123 36.66 -14.47 12.69
C GLU A 123 35.61 -13.93 11.71
N MET A 124 34.74 -14.80 11.18
CA MET A 124 33.62 -14.42 10.32
C MET A 124 32.64 -13.48 11.04
N LYS A 125 32.36 -13.72 12.34
CA LYS A 125 31.46 -12.89 13.14
C LYS A 125 31.86 -11.40 13.08
N LYS A 126 33.16 -11.09 13.15
CA LYS A 126 33.70 -9.72 13.08
C LYS A 126 33.50 -9.03 11.73
N LYS A 127 33.23 -9.79 10.66
CA LYS A 127 33.07 -9.29 9.28
C LYS A 127 31.66 -9.55 8.73
N ALA A 128 30.75 -10.14 9.51
CA ALA A 128 29.44 -10.57 9.05
C ALA A 128 28.63 -9.39 8.48
N GLY A 129 28.63 -8.24 9.17
CA GLY A 129 28.02 -7.00 8.68
C GLY A 129 28.57 -6.55 7.33
N PHE A 130 29.89 -6.54 7.15
CA PHE A 130 30.53 -6.22 5.88
C PHE A 130 30.08 -7.17 4.75
N TYR A 131 30.01 -8.48 5.01
CA TYR A 131 29.56 -9.44 4.00
C TYR A 131 28.10 -9.22 3.59
N LEU A 132 27.19 -9.08 4.56
CA LEU A 132 25.79 -8.82 4.26
C LEU A 132 25.61 -7.52 3.49
N TYR A 133 26.28 -6.45 3.94
CA TYR A 133 26.21 -5.16 3.27
C TYR A 133 26.75 -5.21 1.83
N THR A 134 27.90 -5.87 1.61
CA THR A 134 28.46 -6.00 0.26
C THR A 134 27.61 -6.88 -0.64
N LYS A 135 27.04 -7.99 -0.14
CA LYS A 135 26.05 -8.79 -0.88
C LYS A 135 24.86 -7.94 -1.31
N LEU A 136 24.26 -7.20 -0.39
CA LEU A 136 23.10 -6.34 -0.65
C LEU A 136 23.40 -5.26 -1.68
N VAL A 137 24.46 -4.49 -1.46
CA VAL A 137 24.73 -3.28 -2.23
C VAL A 137 25.48 -3.55 -3.53
N VAL A 138 26.52 -4.39 -3.48
CA VAL A 138 27.41 -4.63 -4.63
C VAL A 138 26.83 -5.71 -5.53
N ASN A 139 26.35 -6.82 -4.96
CA ASN A 139 25.92 -7.96 -5.77
C ASN A 139 24.46 -7.83 -6.21
N MET A 140 23.58 -7.28 -5.35
CA MET A 140 22.14 -7.18 -5.64
C MET A 140 21.69 -5.76 -6.02
N GLY A 141 22.52 -4.74 -5.85
CA GLY A 141 22.15 -3.37 -6.17
C GLY A 141 21.09 -2.77 -5.24
N PHE A 142 20.94 -3.29 -4.02
CA PHE A 142 20.01 -2.75 -3.03
C PHE A 142 20.40 -1.32 -2.63
N PRO A 143 19.44 -0.38 -2.49
CA PRO A 143 19.76 1.02 -2.23
C PRO A 143 20.46 1.20 -0.87
N LYS A 144 21.62 1.87 -0.86
CA LYS A 144 22.41 2.10 0.36
C LYS A 144 21.64 2.90 1.41
N ASP A 145 20.84 3.87 0.96
CA ASP A 145 19.97 4.71 1.78
C ASP A 145 18.80 3.94 2.39
N HIS A 146 18.54 2.71 1.94
CA HIS A 146 17.55 1.81 2.52
C HIS A 146 18.15 0.84 3.56
N ILE A 147 19.44 0.97 3.89
CA ILE A 147 20.13 0.12 4.88
C ILE A 147 20.60 0.99 6.04
N LEU A 148 20.10 0.70 7.24
CA LEU A 148 20.58 1.25 8.50
C LEU A 148 21.54 0.25 9.16
N CYS A 149 22.80 0.65 9.35
CA CYS A 149 23.76 -0.15 10.10
C CYS A 149 23.78 0.30 11.57
N CYS A 150 23.65 -0.67 12.48
CA CYS A 150 23.65 -0.42 13.92
C CYS A 150 24.70 -1.30 14.61
N SER A 151 25.30 -0.81 15.69
CA SER A 151 26.12 -1.62 16.58
C SER A 151 26.32 -0.96 17.93
N ASP A 152 26.25 -1.76 19.00
CA ASP A 152 26.62 -1.32 20.35
C ASP A 152 28.06 -1.69 20.72
N HIS A 153 28.78 -2.42 19.83
CA HIS A 153 30.13 -2.92 20.06
C HIS A 153 31.20 -2.05 19.38
N GLY A 154 31.65 -1.02 20.12
CA GLY A 154 32.66 -0.03 19.72
C GLY A 154 33.95 -0.61 19.09
N ASP A 155 34.43 -1.75 19.58
CA ASP A 155 35.73 -2.31 19.19
C ASP A 155 35.69 -3.06 17.83
N GLN A 156 34.57 -3.70 17.51
CA GLN A 156 34.37 -4.46 16.26
C GLN A 156 34.07 -3.57 15.05
N LEU A 157 33.64 -2.32 15.28
CA LEU A 157 33.61 -1.28 14.25
C LEU A 157 34.98 -1.15 13.57
N SER A 158 36.07 -1.30 14.31
CA SER A 158 37.42 -1.13 13.76
C SER A 158 37.81 -2.19 12.73
N ASP A 159 37.36 -3.44 12.87
CA ASP A 159 37.68 -4.51 11.94
C ASP A 159 36.78 -4.47 10.69
N ASN A 160 35.49 -4.17 10.86
CA ASN A 160 34.59 -3.89 9.75
C ASN A 160 35.07 -2.68 8.91
N GLU A 161 35.47 -1.59 9.56
CA GLU A 161 36.03 -0.41 8.88
C GLU A 161 37.31 -0.74 8.09
N LYS A 162 38.19 -1.56 8.66
CA LYS A 162 39.39 -2.05 7.95
C LYS A 162 39.00 -2.85 6.70
N ALA A 163 37.99 -3.73 6.80
CA ALA A 163 37.50 -4.52 5.66
C ALA A 163 36.96 -3.62 4.53
N PHE A 164 36.10 -2.64 4.87
CA PHE A 164 35.61 -1.65 3.91
C PHE A 164 36.74 -0.86 3.24
N LYS A 165 37.70 -0.38 4.03
CA LYS A 165 38.87 0.37 3.52
C LYS A 165 39.75 -0.48 2.62
N ALA A 166 40.01 -1.73 2.98
CA ALA A 166 40.77 -2.68 2.16
C ALA A 166 40.07 -2.96 0.83
N ALA A 167 38.75 -3.07 0.83
CA ALA A 167 37.92 -3.22 -0.35
C ALA A 167 37.74 -1.91 -1.16
N LYS A 168 38.26 -0.78 -0.66
CA LYS A 168 38.08 0.57 -1.24
C LYS A 168 36.60 0.96 -1.37
N ILE A 169 35.77 0.48 -0.45
CA ILE A 169 34.36 0.82 -0.33
C ILE A 169 34.22 1.81 0.82
N ASN A 170 33.45 2.88 0.62
CA ASN A 170 33.13 3.79 1.73
C ASN A 170 32.26 3.03 2.75
N PRO A 171 32.69 2.92 4.02
CA PRO A 171 31.91 2.25 5.04
C PRO A 171 30.58 2.98 5.25
N PRO A 172 29.47 2.25 5.50
CA PRO A 172 28.23 2.86 5.93
C PRO A 172 28.42 3.54 7.29
N THR A 173 27.65 4.58 7.55
CA THR A 173 27.57 5.15 8.90
C THR A 173 26.91 4.13 9.83
N SER A 174 27.57 3.84 10.95
CA SER A 174 27.04 2.95 11.98
C SER A 174 26.60 3.77 13.19
N TYR A 175 25.42 3.46 13.71
CA TYR A 175 24.81 4.14 14.85
C TYR A 175 24.73 3.19 16.05
N LYS A 176 24.71 3.73 17.28
CA LYS A 176 24.33 2.92 18.43
C LYS A 176 22.83 2.70 18.40
N LYS A 177 22.36 1.54 18.86
CA LYS A 177 20.94 1.16 18.78
C LYS A 177 20.04 2.10 19.61
N SER A 178 20.62 2.73 20.64
CA SER A 178 19.93 3.72 21.49
C SER A 178 19.90 5.15 20.92
N ASP A 179 20.58 5.43 19.79
CA ASP A 179 20.67 6.78 19.25
C ASP A 179 19.32 7.27 18.74
N GLU A 180 18.99 8.54 18.98
CA GLU A 180 17.73 9.13 18.52
C GLU A 180 17.63 9.17 16.99
N ASP A 181 18.77 9.22 16.29
CA ASP A 181 18.83 9.13 14.83
C ASP A 181 18.32 7.77 14.31
N VAL A 182 18.54 6.68 15.04
CA VAL A 182 18.00 5.34 14.68
C VAL A 182 16.48 5.36 14.75
N LYS A 183 15.92 5.82 15.88
CA LYS A 183 14.46 5.91 16.08
C LYS A 183 13.80 6.80 15.03
N LYS A 184 14.45 7.91 14.69
CA LYS A 184 14.00 8.83 13.66
C LYS A 184 14.05 8.17 12.28
N TRP A 185 15.17 7.54 11.91
CA TRP A 185 15.31 6.84 10.64
C TRP A 185 14.25 5.76 10.48
N VAL A 186 14.05 4.91 11.48
CA VAL A 186 13.01 3.87 11.46
C VAL A 186 11.63 4.49 11.28
N LYS A 187 11.31 5.55 12.02
CA LYS A 187 10.01 6.23 11.93
C LYS A 187 9.78 6.82 10.54
N ASP A 188 10.74 7.55 10.01
CA ASP A 188 10.65 8.23 8.72
C ASP A 188 10.44 7.21 7.59
N HIS A 189 11.16 6.08 7.60
CA HIS A 189 11.04 5.03 6.58
C HIS A 189 9.80 4.15 6.77
N HIS A 190 9.37 3.91 8.00
CA HIS A 190 8.12 3.19 8.30
C HIS A 190 6.90 4.00 7.85
N GLN A 191 6.95 5.33 7.98
CA GLN A 191 5.89 6.26 7.62
C GLN A 191 5.93 6.73 6.16
N ASN A 192 7.03 6.47 5.43
CA ASN A 192 7.19 6.86 4.02
C ASN A 192 5.99 6.41 3.16
N SER A 193 5.28 7.38 2.58
CA SER A 193 4.04 7.14 1.85
C SER A 193 4.26 6.38 0.53
N TYR A 194 5.38 6.61 -0.14
CA TYR A 194 5.73 5.95 -1.40
C TYR A 194 5.95 4.44 -1.20
N SER A 195 6.79 4.07 -0.23
CA SER A 195 7.10 2.67 0.10
C SER A 195 5.86 1.91 0.57
N ARG A 196 4.99 2.56 1.36
CA ARG A 196 3.70 2.01 1.79
C ARG A 196 2.76 1.76 0.60
N LEU A 197 2.65 2.70 -0.33
CA LEU A 197 1.86 2.52 -1.55
C LEU A 197 2.39 1.35 -2.37
N ARG A 198 3.69 1.36 -2.67
CA ARG A 198 4.37 0.30 -3.42
C ARG A 198 4.13 -1.07 -2.80
N ARG A 199 4.33 -1.20 -1.49
CA ARG A 199 4.13 -2.46 -0.76
C ARG A 199 2.68 -2.92 -0.83
N GLY A 200 1.72 -2.02 -0.61
CA GLY A 200 0.30 -2.34 -0.70
C GLY A 200 -0.12 -2.85 -2.09
N ILE A 201 0.43 -2.27 -3.16
CA ILE A 201 0.20 -2.73 -4.54
C ILE A 201 0.80 -4.14 -4.76
N ILE A 202 2.05 -4.37 -4.35
CA ILE A 202 2.71 -5.67 -4.50
C ILE A 202 1.91 -6.77 -3.77
N GLU A 203 1.48 -6.51 -2.53
CA GLU A 203 0.70 -7.46 -1.75
C GLU A 203 -0.67 -7.73 -2.36
N ALA A 204 -1.33 -6.70 -2.87
CA ALA A 204 -2.59 -6.84 -3.58
C ALA A 204 -2.44 -7.72 -4.81
N CYS A 205 -1.48 -7.42 -5.69
CA CYS A 205 -1.25 -8.18 -6.91
C CYS A 205 -0.93 -9.65 -6.61
N ARG A 206 -0.10 -9.93 -5.59
CA ARG A 206 0.19 -11.30 -5.16
C ARG A 206 -1.05 -12.02 -4.64
N PHE A 207 -1.87 -11.35 -3.84
CA PHE A 207 -3.11 -11.92 -3.33
C PHE A 207 -4.10 -12.22 -4.46
N LEU A 208 -4.30 -11.27 -5.37
CA LEU A 208 -5.26 -11.35 -6.46
C LEU A 208 -4.91 -12.45 -7.47
N LYS A 209 -3.62 -12.67 -7.74
CA LYS A 209 -3.13 -13.81 -8.55
C LYS A 209 -3.45 -15.18 -7.96
N GLY A 210 -3.67 -15.25 -6.65
CA GLY A 210 -4.07 -16.50 -5.97
C GLY A 210 -5.58 -16.77 -6.00
N LEU A 211 -6.39 -15.87 -6.55
CA LEU A 211 -7.83 -16.04 -6.61
C LEU A 211 -8.26 -16.96 -7.76
N PRO A 212 -9.34 -17.73 -7.58
CA PRO A 212 -9.92 -18.50 -8.67
C PRO A 212 -10.55 -17.58 -9.74
N GLU A 213 -10.60 -18.06 -10.99
CA GLU A 213 -11.05 -17.29 -12.16
C GLU A 213 -12.49 -16.77 -12.03
N ASP A 214 -13.37 -17.49 -11.31
CA ASP A 214 -14.76 -17.07 -11.06
C ASP A 214 -14.86 -15.79 -10.20
N ARG A 215 -13.77 -15.41 -9.52
CA ARG A 215 -13.67 -14.14 -8.80
C ARG A 215 -13.31 -12.98 -9.73
N TYR A 216 -12.93 -13.24 -10.97
CA TYR A 216 -12.65 -12.21 -11.94
C TYR A 216 -13.92 -11.83 -12.71
N ARG A 217 -14.46 -10.64 -12.38
CA ARG A 217 -15.74 -10.16 -12.92
C ARG A 217 -15.62 -9.06 -13.96
N PHE A 218 -14.42 -8.56 -14.23
CA PHE A 218 -14.25 -7.42 -15.14
C PHE A 218 -14.84 -7.66 -16.54
N LYS A 219 -14.80 -8.90 -17.03
CA LYS A 219 -15.44 -9.32 -18.29
C LYS A 219 -16.94 -8.97 -18.38
N GLU A 220 -17.62 -8.87 -17.24
CA GLU A 220 -19.04 -8.47 -17.19
C GLU A 220 -19.25 -7.02 -17.61
N PHE A 221 -18.24 -6.15 -17.62
CA PHE A 221 -18.34 -4.79 -18.13
C PHE A 221 -18.03 -4.68 -19.63
N ILE A 222 -17.60 -5.75 -20.29
CA ILE A 222 -17.19 -5.74 -21.69
C ILE A 222 -18.27 -6.40 -22.54
N LYS A 223 -18.86 -5.63 -23.46
CA LYS A 223 -19.96 -6.12 -24.31
C LYS A 223 -19.52 -7.16 -25.35
N GLU A 224 -18.30 -7.02 -25.86
CA GLU A 224 -17.73 -7.82 -26.95
C GLU A 224 -16.96 -9.02 -26.36
N PRO A 225 -17.44 -10.27 -26.48
CA PRO A 225 -16.81 -11.45 -25.87
C PRO A 225 -15.36 -11.68 -26.33
N GLU A 226 -15.04 -11.32 -27.57
CA GLU A 226 -13.70 -11.41 -28.14
C GLU A 226 -12.69 -10.44 -27.51
N LYS A 227 -13.17 -9.43 -26.77
CA LYS A 227 -12.35 -8.50 -25.99
C LYS A 227 -12.27 -8.90 -24.51
N HIS A 228 -12.84 -10.03 -24.12
CA HIS A 228 -12.75 -10.50 -22.74
C HIS A 228 -11.31 -10.93 -22.45
N PRO A 229 -10.65 -10.32 -21.46
CA PRO A 229 -9.29 -10.72 -21.09
C PRO A 229 -9.30 -12.13 -20.51
N GLY A 230 -8.35 -12.95 -20.94
CA GLY A 230 -8.09 -14.26 -20.38
C GLY A 230 -7.42 -14.17 -19.02
N LEU A 231 -7.33 -15.30 -18.31
CA LEU A 231 -6.67 -15.35 -17.00
C LEU A 231 -5.19 -14.95 -17.07
N ASP A 232 -4.49 -15.33 -18.14
CA ASP A 232 -3.10 -14.97 -18.36
C ASP A 232 -2.93 -13.45 -18.55
N ASP A 233 -3.84 -12.80 -19.29
CA ASP A 233 -3.84 -11.33 -19.45
C ASP A 233 -3.99 -10.61 -18.10
N VAL A 234 -4.84 -11.15 -17.21
CA VAL A 234 -5.04 -10.62 -15.85
C VAL A 234 -3.79 -10.82 -15.00
N HIS A 235 -3.13 -11.97 -15.11
CA HIS A 235 -1.88 -12.23 -14.38
C HIS A 235 -0.74 -11.32 -14.85
N ASP A 236 -0.60 -11.11 -16.16
CA ASP A 236 0.38 -10.20 -16.76
C ASP A 236 0.11 -8.76 -16.33
N TYR A 237 -1.16 -8.33 -16.36
CA TYR A 237 -1.58 -7.02 -15.84
C TYR A 237 -1.17 -6.83 -14.38
N LEU A 238 -1.44 -7.82 -13.51
CA LEU A 238 -1.06 -7.75 -12.11
C LEU A 238 0.46 -7.77 -11.90
N ASP A 239 1.24 -8.48 -12.73
CA ASP A 239 2.71 -8.43 -12.68
C ASP A 239 3.26 -7.06 -13.07
N VAL A 240 2.70 -6.44 -14.11
CA VAL A 240 3.08 -5.09 -14.51
C VAL A 240 2.82 -4.12 -13.37
N LEU A 241 1.65 -4.18 -12.72
CA LEU A 241 1.33 -3.32 -11.58
C LEU A 241 2.25 -3.57 -10.37
N ALA A 242 2.54 -4.82 -10.04
CA ALA A 242 3.41 -5.18 -8.91
C ALA A 242 4.84 -4.64 -9.08
N ASN A 243 5.34 -4.59 -10.30
CA ASN A 243 6.70 -4.14 -10.61
C ASN A 243 6.78 -2.67 -11.06
N PHE A 244 5.66 -1.95 -11.06
CA PHE A 244 5.58 -0.63 -11.68
C PHE A 244 6.37 0.45 -10.91
N LEU A 245 6.27 0.44 -9.58
CA LEU A 245 6.93 1.43 -8.73
C LEU A 245 8.32 0.89 -8.33
N PRO A 246 9.42 1.59 -8.69
CA PRO A 246 10.76 1.16 -8.31
C PRO A 246 10.95 1.13 -6.79
N LEU A 247 11.86 0.29 -6.31
CA LEU A 247 12.18 0.19 -4.88
C LEU A 247 12.67 1.53 -4.31
N ARG A 248 13.60 2.19 -5.02
CA ARG A 248 14.06 3.54 -4.67
C ARG A 248 13.03 4.55 -5.11
N GLU A 249 12.57 5.38 -4.18
CA GLU A 249 11.68 6.50 -4.50
C GLU A 249 12.37 7.44 -5.51
N PRO A 250 11.76 7.66 -6.69
CA PRO A 250 12.32 8.55 -7.69
C PRO A 250 12.19 10.01 -7.23
N GLU A 251 13.05 10.91 -7.74
CA GLU A 251 13.00 12.35 -7.41
C GLU A 251 11.65 13.00 -7.75
N GLN A 252 10.93 12.45 -8.73
CA GLN A 252 9.61 12.91 -9.18
C GLN A 252 8.59 11.76 -9.15
N PRO A 253 8.12 11.36 -7.95
CA PRO A 253 7.20 10.21 -7.82
C PRO A 253 5.86 10.44 -8.53
N THR A 254 5.43 11.69 -8.67
CA THR A 254 4.18 12.06 -9.37
C THR A 254 4.15 11.60 -10.83
N VAL A 255 5.30 11.55 -11.51
CA VAL A 255 5.40 11.05 -12.89
C VAL A 255 5.07 9.56 -12.93
N PHE A 256 5.63 8.78 -12.00
CA PHE A 256 5.36 7.36 -11.88
C PHE A 256 3.92 7.09 -11.46
N TYR A 257 3.37 7.88 -10.54
CA TYR A 257 1.96 7.80 -10.15
C TYR A 257 1.03 8.04 -11.34
N LYS A 258 1.29 9.08 -12.14
CA LYS A 258 0.51 9.36 -13.36
C LYS A 258 0.56 8.20 -14.35
N LEU A 259 1.75 7.62 -14.59
CA LEU A 259 1.92 6.49 -15.49
C LEU A 259 1.22 5.24 -14.94
N LEU A 260 1.34 4.97 -13.64
CA LEU A 260 0.67 3.86 -12.97
C LEU A 260 -0.84 3.98 -13.11
N ILE A 261 -1.42 5.16 -12.88
CA ILE A 261 -2.86 5.38 -13.04
C ILE A 261 -3.31 5.19 -14.49
N ARG A 262 -2.49 5.60 -15.46
CA ARG A 262 -2.78 5.34 -16.87
C ARG A 262 -2.80 3.84 -17.18
N THR A 263 -1.83 3.09 -16.67
CA THR A 263 -1.78 1.62 -16.80
C THR A 263 -2.97 0.97 -16.08
N LEU A 264 -3.26 1.40 -14.85
CA LEU A 264 -4.36 0.91 -14.03
C LEU A 264 -5.71 1.07 -14.75
N ALA A 265 -5.93 2.23 -15.37
CA ALA A 265 -7.19 2.58 -16.03
C ALA A 265 -7.29 2.12 -17.49
N HIS A 266 -6.22 1.56 -18.07
CA HIS A 266 -6.16 1.20 -19.50
C HIS A 266 -7.28 0.23 -19.90
N GLU A 267 -7.48 -0.82 -19.10
CA GLU A 267 -8.49 -1.87 -19.35
C GLU A 267 -9.92 -1.31 -19.48
N TRP A 268 -10.20 -0.18 -18.84
CA TRP A 268 -11.50 0.48 -18.86
C TRP A 268 -11.83 1.20 -20.18
N GLU A 269 -10.94 1.16 -21.18
CA GLU A 269 -11.28 1.62 -22.53
C GLU A 269 -12.39 0.75 -23.16
N ALA A 270 -12.25 -0.57 -23.10
CA ALA A 270 -13.20 -1.52 -23.67
C ALA A 270 -14.44 -1.78 -22.79
N ALA A 271 -14.41 -1.31 -21.54
CA ALA A 271 -15.48 -1.54 -20.56
C ALA A 271 -16.53 -0.41 -20.54
N GLU A 272 -17.79 -0.78 -20.30
CA GLU A 272 -18.91 0.14 -20.10
C GLU A 272 -19.49 -0.04 -18.69
N PRO A 273 -19.45 0.99 -17.82
CA PRO A 273 -20.04 0.92 -16.49
C PRO A 273 -21.53 0.58 -16.53
N GLN A 274 -21.94 -0.44 -15.81
CA GLN A 274 -23.34 -0.87 -15.73
C GLN A 274 -23.74 -1.36 -14.34
N TRP A 275 -25.04 -1.40 -14.08
CA TRP A 275 -25.61 -1.87 -12.80
C TRP A 275 -25.62 -3.39 -12.78
N LEU A 276 -24.51 -3.98 -12.35
CA LEU A 276 -24.43 -5.41 -12.08
C LEU A 276 -25.08 -5.71 -10.72
N ASP A 277 -26.03 -6.64 -10.70
CA ASP A 277 -26.70 -7.15 -9.49
C ASP A 277 -27.27 -6.08 -8.53
N LYS A 278 -27.64 -4.91 -9.04
CA LYS A 278 -28.09 -3.75 -8.24
C LYS A 278 -27.08 -3.31 -7.16
N GLN A 279 -25.79 -3.55 -7.37
CA GLN A 279 -24.71 -3.12 -6.48
C GLN A 279 -24.27 -1.69 -6.84
N ASN A 280 -24.84 -0.68 -6.17
CA ASN A 280 -24.54 0.73 -6.46
C ASN A 280 -23.05 1.08 -6.30
N GLU A 281 -22.33 0.41 -5.39
CA GLU A 281 -20.90 0.56 -5.15
C GLU A 281 -20.06 0.05 -6.31
N LEU A 282 -20.44 -1.07 -6.92
CA LEU A 282 -19.76 -1.61 -8.08
C LEU A 282 -19.99 -0.72 -9.30
N TYR A 283 -21.20 -0.18 -9.43
CA TYR A 283 -21.49 0.87 -10.40
C TYR A 283 -20.68 2.14 -10.15
N ALA A 284 -20.54 2.56 -8.89
CA ALA A 284 -19.73 3.71 -8.53
C ALA A 284 -18.25 3.50 -8.91
N PHE A 285 -17.68 2.35 -8.55
CA PHE A 285 -16.28 2.03 -8.82
C PHE A 285 -15.98 1.95 -10.32
N SER A 286 -16.84 1.29 -11.10
CA SER A 286 -16.68 1.21 -12.55
C SER A 286 -16.73 2.59 -13.23
N TRP A 287 -17.63 3.48 -12.81
CA TRP A 287 -17.66 4.85 -13.30
C TRP A 287 -16.45 5.68 -12.90
N ILE A 288 -15.96 5.55 -11.67
CA ILE A 288 -14.73 6.23 -11.22
C ILE A 288 -13.55 5.82 -12.10
N MET A 289 -13.43 4.52 -12.42
CA MET A 289 -12.36 4.05 -13.29
C MET A 289 -12.56 4.47 -14.75
N LYS A 290 -13.79 4.48 -15.29
CA LYS A 290 -14.06 5.00 -16.63
C LYS A 290 -13.74 6.49 -16.75
N MET A 291 -14.06 7.30 -15.73
CA MET A 291 -13.68 8.72 -15.67
C MET A 291 -12.15 8.86 -15.62
N THR A 292 -11.48 8.10 -14.73
CA THR A 292 -10.02 8.08 -14.61
C THR A 292 -9.33 7.75 -15.94
N ARG A 293 -9.85 6.76 -16.66
CA ARG A 293 -9.39 6.38 -18.00
C ARG A 293 -9.52 7.54 -19.00
N ASN A 294 -10.70 8.16 -19.05
CA ASN A 294 -10.97 9.26 -19.99
C ASN A 294 -10.11 10.50 -19.69
N TRP A 295 -9.90 10.79 -18.41
CA TRP A 295 -9.13 11.96 -17.98
C TRP A 295 -7.62 11.74 -18.11
N SER A 296 -7.12 10.51 -17.94
CA SER A 296 -5.68 10.21 -18.01
C SER A 296 -5.13 10.30 -19.43
N ALA A 297 -5.97 10.06 -20.43
CA ALA A 297 -5.61 10.21 -21.84
C ALA A 297 -5.49 11.67 -22.31
N HIS A 298 -6.19 12.62 -21.69
CA HIS A 298 -6.44 13.94 -22.30
C HIS A 298 -6.30 15.15 -21.37
N SER A 299 -5.82 14.98 -20.13
CA SER A 299 -5.77 16.06 -19.14
C SER A 299 -4.49 16.12 -18.32
N LYS A 300 -4.31 17.25 -17.61
CA LYS A 300 -3.26 17.46 -16.62
C LYS A 300 -3.70 17.11 -15.18
N ILE A 301 -4.90 16.55 -15.02
CA ILE A 301 -5.53 16.29 -13.71
C ILE A 301 -4.62 15.45 -12.80
N PHE A 302 -3.87 14.52 -13.39
CA PHE A 302 -3.03 13.58 -12.66
C PHE A 302 -1.56 14.02 -12.52
N GLU A 303 -1.21 15.29 -12.72
CA GLU A 303 0.18 15.78 -12.60
C GLU A 303 0.64 16.01 -11.15
N ARG A 304 -0.31 16.08 -10.20
CA ARG A 304 -0.05 16.34 -8.78
C ARG A 304 -0.69 15.28 -7.88
N LEU A 305 -0.61 14.03 -8.29
CA LEU A 305 -1.11 12.91 -7.49
C LEU A 305 -0.26 12.70 -6.24
N GLU A 306 -0.92 12.40 -5.13
CA GLU A 306 -0.29 11.91 -3.91
C GLU A 306 -0.44 10.39 -3.79
N ALA A 307 0.31 9.77 -2.87
CA ALA A 307 0.25 8.33 -2.68
C ALA A 307 -1.15 7.83 -2.30
N GLN A 308 -1.89 8.62 -1.52
CA GLN A 308 -3.28 8.32 -1.12
C GLN A 308 -4.25 8.29 -2.32
N ASP A 309 -4.07 9.18 -3.30
CA ASP A 309 -4.90 9.21 -4.51
C ASP A 309 -4.70 7.96 -5.37
N VAL A 310 -3.44 7.53 -5.48
CA VAL A 310 -3.10 6.30 -6.19
C VAL A 310 -3.68 5.09 -5.46
N ALA A 311 -3.56 5.06 -4.12
CA ALA A 311 -4.13 4.00 -3.29
C ALA A 311 -5.65 3.91 -3.44
N TYR A 312 -6.35 5.05 -3.43
CA TYR A 312 -7.80 5.11 -3.65
C TYR A 312 -8.18 4.49 -4.99
N LEU A 313 -7.58 4.98 -6.09
CA LEU A 313 -7.88 4.51 -7.44
C LEU A 313 -7.52 3.03 -7.61
N PHE A 314 -6.41 2.59 -7.01
CA PHE A 314 -6.03 1.18 -7.02
C PHE A 314 -7.06 0.30 -6.31
N ILE A 315 -7.47 0.65 -5.08
CA ILE A 315 -8.50 -0.10 -4.33
C ILE A 315 -9.81 -0.15 -5.13
N VAL A 316 -10.27 0.99 -5.63
CA VAL A 316 -11.49 1.11 -6.43
C VAL A 316 -11.41 0.21 -7.67
N ASN A 317 -10.28 0.22 -8.37
CA ASN A 317 -10.07 -0.62 -9.53
C ASN A 317 -10.12 -2.11 -9.20
N MET A 318 -9.38 -2.55 -8.17
CA MET A 318 -9.36 -3.96 -7.76
C MET A 318 -10.76 -4.43 -7.33
N ARG A 319 -11.52 -3.60 -6.60
CA ARG A 319 -12.89 -3.90 -6.18
C ARG A 319 -13.89 -3.94 -7.33
N ALA A 320 -13.62 -3.21 -8.40
CA ALA A 320 -14.42 -3.27 -9.62
C ALA A 320 -14.09 -4.50 -10.48
N MET A 321 -12.81 -4.83 -10.63
CA MET A 321 -12.36 -5.94 -11.46
C MET A 321 -12.58 -7.32 -10.83
N PHE A 322 -12.51 -7.41 -9.49
CA PHE A 322 -12.57 -8.66 -8.75
C PHE A 322 -13.76 -8.70 -7.79
N ASP A 323 -14.33 -9.88 -7.59
CA ASP A 323 -15.13 -10.18 -6.41
C ASP A 323 -14.22 -10.46 -5.22
N LEU A 324 -14.32 -9.61 -4.21
CA LEU A 324 -13.52 -9.63 -2.99
C LEU A 324 -14.37 -9.78 -1.71
N ARG A 325 -15.69 -10.04 -1.84
CA ARG A 325 -16.65 -10.11 -0.71
C ARG A 325 -16.68 -8.84 0.13
N ASP A 326 -17.27 -8.90 1.32
CA ASP A 326 -17.55 -7.73 2.17
C ASP A 326 -16.44 -7.37 3.16
N GLU A 327 -15.44 -8.23 3.33
CA GLU A 327 -14.35 -8.03 4.28
C GLU A 327 -13.29 -7.05 3.76
N VAL A 328 -12.63 -6.37 4.69
CA VAL A 328 -11.46 -5.51 4.39
C VAL A 328 -10.22 -6.39 4.40
N LEU A 329 -9.59 -6.53 3.24
CA LEU A 329 -8.43 -7.39 3.03
C LEU A 329 -7.15 -6.77 3.61
N PRO A 330 -6.12 -7.57 3.93
CA PRO A 330 -4.88 -7.07 4.54
C PRO A 330 -4.21 -5.94 3.74
N TYR A 331 -4.06 -6.10 2.42
CA TYR A 331 -3.46 -5.07 1.56
C TYR A 331 -4.32 -3.80 1.50
N GLU A 332 -5.65 -3.92 1.64
CA GLU A 332 -6.55 -2.76 1.64
C GLU A 332 -6.39 -1.96 2.92
N ARG A 333 -6.28 -2.62 4.09
CA ARG A 333 -5.95 -1.92 5.35
C ARG A 333 -4.61 -1.21 5.25
N HIS A 334 -3.64 -1.86 4.60
CA HIS A 334 -2.35 -1.25 4.33
C HIS A 334 -2.47 0.01 3.48
N LEU A 335 -3.21 -0.04 2.37
CA LEU A 335 -3.41 1.11 1.48
C LEU A 335 -4.27 2.20 2.11
N LEU A 336 -5.34 1.84 2.84
CA LEU A 336 -6.20 2.77 3.57
C LEU A 336 -5.45 3.49 4.69
N SER A 337 -4.37 2.91 5.22
CA SER A 337 -3.54 3.62 6.21
C SER A 337 -2.82 4.84 5.65
N LEU A 338 -2.73 5.03 4.32
CA LEU A 338 -2.14 6.21 3.69
C LEU A 338 -2.98 7.49 3.85
N PHE A 339 -4.24 7.34 4.21
CA PHE A 339 -5.15 8.46 4.44
C PHE A 339 -4.89 9.05 5.83
N ASP A 340 -5.14 10.35 5.98
CA ASP A 340 -5.23 10.99 7.30
C ASP A 340 -6.13 10.17 8.23
N PRO A 341 -5.93 10.24 9.57
CA PRO A 341 -6.66 9.40 10.52
C PRO A 341 -8.15 9.35 10.16
N PRO A 342 -8.72 8.15 9.93
CA PRO A 342 -10.09 8.03 9.48
C PRO A 342 -11.03 8.62 10.52
N LEU A 343 -12.23 8.98 10.09
CA LEU A 343 -13.29 9.32 11.04
C LEU A 343 -13.49 8.19 12.05
N ASP A 344 -13.78 8.53 13.30
CA ASP A 344 -14.16 7.53 14.29
C ASP A 344 -15.46 6.81 13.88
N GLU A 345 -15.65 5.58 14.33
CA GLU A 345 -16.82 4.77 13.95
C GLU A 345 -18.14 5.45 14.35
N SER A 346 -18.16 6.08 15.52
CA SER A 346 -19.30 6.85 16.02
C SER A 346 -19.56 8.07 15.16
N GLU A 347 -18.52 8.85 14.82
CA GLU A 347 -18.62 10.04 13.99
C GLU A 347 -19.19 9.70 12.60
N MET A 348 -18.63 8.67 11.96
CA MET A 348 -19.13 8.21 10.67
C MET A 348 -20.58 7.74 10.76
N SER A 349 -20.95 7.08 11.85
CA SER A 349 -22.32 6.61 12.07
C SER A 349 -23.34 7.74 12.17
N GLU A 350 -22.94 8.86 12.78
CA GLU A 350 -23.76 10.06 12.81
C GLU A 350 -23.86 10.75 11.45
N ILE A 351 -22.80 10.68 10.63
CA ILE A 351 -22.74 11.32 9.32
C ILE A 351 -23.61 10.59 8.30
N TYR A 352 -23.50 9.27 8.18
CA TYR A 352 -24.29 8.55 7.18
C TYR A 352 -25.77 8.41 7.59
N GLY A 353 -26.06 8.36 8.90
CA GLY A 353 -27.42 8.33 9.45
C GLY A 353 -28.18 7.02 9.18
N ARG A 354 -29.35 6.83 9.79
CA ARG A 354 -30.14 5.59 9.63
C ARG A 354 -31.02 5.57 8.38
N ASP A 355 -31.29 6.75 7.83
CA ASP A 355 -32.18 6.96 6.71
C ASP A 355 -31.86 8.27 5.97
N PHE A 356 -32.65 8.56 4.93
CA PHE A 356 -32.52 9.77 4.13
C PHE A 356 -32.64 11.08 4.95
N ARG A 357 -33.40 11.09 6.05
CA ARG A 357 -33.68 12.29 6.85
C ARG A 357 -32.56 12.60 7.86
N SER A 358 -31.91 11.56 8.35
CA SER A 358 -30.84 11.65 9.34
C SER A 358 -29.43 11.71 8.74
N ARG A 359 -29.28 11.46 7.42
CA ARG A 359 -28.02 11.60 6.69
C ARG A 359 -27.52 13.05 6.70
N LYS A 360 -26.26 13.26 7.07
CA LYS A 360 -25.56 14.56 7.09
C LYS A 360 -24.50 14.73 5.99
N ILE A 361 -24.44 13.82 5.02
CA ILE A 361 -23.53 13.91 3.87
C ILE A 361 -24.00 15.06 2.96
N PRO A 362 -23.15 16.08 2.66
CA PRO A 362 -23.56 17.33 2.00
C PRO A 362 -23.66 17.19 0.47
N LEU A 363 -24.43 16.20 -0.01
CA LEU A 363 -24.55 15.89 -1.44
C LEU A 363 -25.22 17.01 -2.24
N ILE A 364 -26.33 17.57 -1.75
CA ILE A 364 -27.10 18.60 -2.47
C ILE A 364 -26.26 19.87 -2.66
N GLU A 365 -25.59 20.32 -1.61
CA GLU A 365 -24.73 21.51 -1.62
C GLU A 365 -23.57 21.34 -2.60
N ASN A 366 -22.87 20.20 -2.55
CA ASN A 366 -21.76 19.91 -3.46
C ASN A 366 -22.21 19.74 -4.90
N TYR A 367 -23.36 19.10 -5.14
CA TYR A 367 -23.95 18.97 -6.47
C TYR A 367 -24.30 20.34 -7.06
N ALA A 368 -24.97 21.21 -6.28
CA ALA A 368 -25.31 22.56 -6.68
C ALA A 368 -24.05 23.39 -7.01
N ASN A 369 -22.98 23.27 -6.23
CA ASN A 369 -21.69 23.91 -6.49
C ASN A 369 -21.06 23.43 -7.80
N THR A 370 -21.09 22.13 -8.08
CA THR A 370 -20.60 21.57 -9.35
C THR A 370 -21.43 22.07 -10.54
N LEU A 371 -22.76 22.04 -10.45
CA LEU A 371 -23.62 22.58 -11.50
C LEU A 371 -23.41 24.08 -11.72
N HIS A 372 -23.21 24.84 -10.64
CA HIS A 372 -22.92 26.27 -10.73
C HIS A 372 -21.68 26.52 -11.59
N LYS A 373 -20.61 25.74 -11.37
CA LYS A 373 -19.37 25.80 -12.17
C LYS A 373 -19.59 25.38 -13.62
N THR A 374 -20.49 24.43 -13.89
CA THR A 374 -20.78 23.99 -15.27
C THR A 374 -21.53 25.03 -16.10
N GLY A 375 -22.19 26.00 -15.45
CA GLY A 375 -23.17 26.88 -16.09
C GLY A 375 -24.53 26.22 -16.36
N ASN A 376 -24.64 24.89 -16.30
CA ASN A 376 -25.85 24.12 -16.55
C ASN A 376 -26.78 24.05 -15.33
N ARG A 377 -27.25 25.22 -14.86
CA ARG A 377 -28.12 25.31 -13.67
C ARG A 377 -29.58 24.88 -13.89
N ARG A 378 -29.93 24.50 -15.13
CA ARG A 378 -31.32 24.24 -15.56
C ARG A 378 -31.59 22.79 -15.94
N GLN A 379 -30.59 21.91 -15.83
CA GLN A 379 -30.70 20.50 -16.22
C GLN A 379 -30.42 19.60 -15.02
N ALA A 380 -31.23 18.56 -14.86
CA ALA A 380 -30.95 17.46 -13.96
C ALA A 380 -30.00 16.48 -14.66
N ILE A 381 -28.71 16.60 -14.37
CA ILE A 381 -27.66 15.72 -14.92
C ILE A 381 -27.01 14.93 -13.79
N ASN A 382 -26.52 13.73 -14.06
CA ASN A 382 -25.80 12.98 -13.03
C ASN A 382 -24.50 13.72 -12.65
N PHE A 383 -24.04 13.54 -11.42
CA PHE A 383 -22.84 14.22 -10.93
C PHE A 383 -21.60 13.90 -11.78
N HIS A 384 -21.40 12.63 -12.17
CA HIS A 384 -20.26 12.23 -13.01
C HIS A 384 -20.34 12.84 -14.43
N ASP A 385 -21.54 12.99 -15.00
CA ASP A 385 -21.74 13.68 -16.27
C ASP A 385 -21.40 15.17 -16.16
N ALA A 386 -21.81 15.80 -15.05
CA ALA A 386 -21.45 17.19 -14.76
C ALA A 386 -19.93 17.39 -14.66
N LEU A 387 -19.23 16.49 -13.96
CA LEU A 387 -17.76 16.51 -13.86
C LEU A 387 -17.09 16.29 -15.22
N ASN A 388 -17.54 15.31 -16.00
CA ASN A 388 -17.01 15.06 -17.34
C ASN A 388 -17.22 16.25 -18.27
N ASN A 389 -18.37 16.91 -18.19
CA ASN A 389 -18.65 18.12 -18.97
C ASN A 389 -17.73 19.27 -18.57
N LEU A 390 -17.48 19.47 -17.27
CA LEU A 390 -16.49 20.46 -16.79
C LEU A 390 -15.10 20.17 -17.34
N GLN A 391 -14.68 18.91 -17.29
CA GLN A 391 -13.37 18.49 -17.77
C GLN A 391 -13.22 18.72 -19.29
N LYS A 392 -14.23 18.35 -20.08
CA LYS A 392 -14.24 18.51 -21.55
C LYS A 392 -14.26 19.97 -21.99
N ASN A 393 -15.01 20.81 -21.27
CA ASN A 393 -15.17 22.22 -21.62
C ASN A 393 -13.92 23.07 -21.29
N LYS A 394 -12.86 22.46 -20.71
CA LYS A 394 -11.54 23.06 -20.46
C LYS A 394 -11.61 24.50 -19.95
N ASP A 395 -12.50 24.76 -18.99
CA ASP A 395 -12.46 26.05 -18.30
C ASP A 395 -11.08 26.15 -17.64
N LYS A 396 -10.23 27.03 -18.17
CA LYS A 396 -8.76 27.03 -17.91
C LYS A 396 -8.42 27.32 -16.45
N ASN A 397 -9.42 27.63 -15.63
CA ASN A 397 -9.28 28.07 -14.25
C ASN A 397 -9.71 27.02 -13.22
N ILE A 398 -10.13 25.81 -13.62
CA ILE A 398 -10.43 24.73 -12.66
C ILE A 398 -9.17 23.90 -12.40
N GLU A 399 -8.74 23.91 -11.14
CA GLU A 399 -7.54 23.22 -10.69
C GLU A 399 -7.71 21.70 -10.70
N SER A 400 -6.61 20.97 -10.89
CA SER A 400 -6.60 19.50 -10.92
C SER A 400 -7.13 18.88 -9.62
N GLU A 401 -6.85 19.52 -8.49
CA GLU A 401 -7.32 19.14 -7.15
C GLU A 401 -8.85 19.07 -7.06
N PHE A 402 -9.56 19.96 -7.78
CA PHE A 402 -11.03 19.90 -7.85
C PHE A 402 -11.52 18.60 -8.50
N PHE A 403 -10.86 18.16 -9.57
CA PHE A 403 -11.24 16.94 -10.29
C PHE A 403 -10.88 15.69 -9.51
N ILE A 404 -9.71 15.66 -8.85
CA ILE A 404 -9.32 14.55 -7.95
C ILE A 404 -10.33 14.43 -6.82
N LYS A 405 -10.67 15.53 -6.14
CA LYS A 405 -11.78 15.57 -5.16
C LYS A 405 -13.10 15.09 -5.77
N GLY A 406 -13.38 15.46 -7.02
CA GLY A 406 -14.54 14.99 -7.77
C GLY A 406 -14.60 13.45 -7.91
N LEU A 407 -13.47 12.76 -8.07
CA LEU A 407 -13.42 11.30 -8.12
C LEU A 407 -13.75 10.66 -6.76
N TYR A 408 -13.28 11.25 -5.66
CA TYR A 408 -13.69 10.84 -4.32
C TYR A 408 -15.19 11.08 -4.09
N GLN A 409 -15.69 12.26 -4.47
CA GLN A 409 -17.10 12.61 -4.36
C GLN A 409 -18.01 11.69 -5.20
N ALA A 410 -17.54 11.25 -6.37
CA ALA A 410 -18.30 10.37 -7.25
C ALA A 410 -18.74 9.08 -6.55
N PHE A 411 -17.93 8.53 -5.64
CA PHE A 411 -18.33 7.37 -4.83
C PHE A 411 -19.64 7.63 -4.09
N TRP A 412 -19.76 8.77 -3.41
CA TRP A 412 -20.95 9.13 -2.62
C TRP A 412 -22.17 9.41 -3.49
N PHE A 413 -21.96 10.12 -4.60
CA PHE A 413 -23.04 10.48 -5.53
C PHE A 413 -23.60 9.28 -6.29
N LEU A 414 -22.73 8.38 -6.74
CA LEU A 414 -23.12 7.18 -7.49
C LEU A 414 -23.71 6.11 -6.58
N THR A 415 -23.22 5.95 -5.35
CA THR A 415 -23.84 5.02 -4.39
C THR A 415 -25.23 5.47 -3.94
N SER A 416 -25.42 6.78 -3.78
CA SER A 416 -26.68 7.39 -3.35
C SER A 416 -27.70 7.58 -4.47
N ASN A 417 -27.34 7.46 -5.75
CA ASN A 417 -28.22 7.61 -6.92
C ASN A 417 -29.08 8.90 -6.92
N GLY A 418 -28.71 9.86 -7.77
CA GLY A 418 -29.52 11.06 -7.97
C GLY A 418 -30.83 10.76 -8.70
N ASN A 419 -31.93 11.35 -8.23
CA ASN A 419 -33.24 11.26 -8.87
C ASN A 419 -33.99 12.60 -8.82
N VAL A 420 -34.96 12.74 -9.73
CA VAL A 420 -35.88 13.87 -9.73
C VAL A 420 -37.16 13.42 -9.06
N ASN A 421 -37.58 14.13 -8.02
CA ASN A 421 -38.88 13.89 -7.42
C ASN A 421 -39.97 14.48 -8.31
N ILE A 422 -40.77 13.61 -8.92
CA ILE A 422 -41.93 13.97 -9.74
C ILE A 422 -43.18 13.79 -8.88
N PRO A 423 -44.10 14.78 -8.84
CA PRO A 423 -45.34 14.65 -8.09
C PRO A 423 -46.13 13.40 -8.49
N SER A 424 -46.39 12.53 -7.52
CA SER A 424 -47.26 11.36 -7.70
C SER A 424 -48.67 11.63 -7.15
N ASP A 425 -49.63 10.88 -7.69
CA ASP A 425 -51.01 10.88 -7.24
C ASP A 425 -51.09 10.35 -5.79
N ARG A 426 -51.93 10.97 -4.96
CA ARG A 426 -52.02 10.65 -3.53
C ARG A 426 -52.67 9.29 -3.28
N GLU A 427 -53.60 8.89 -4.14
CA GLU A 427 -54.34 7.63 -4.06
C GLU A 427 -53.61 6.52 -4.83
N HIS A 428 -52.92 6.88 -5.92
CA HIS A 428 -52.17 5.96 -6.77
C HIS A 428 -50.70 6.38 -6.89
N LYS A 429 -49.86 6.02 -5.91
CA LYS A 429 -48.44 6.46 -5.85
C LYS A 429 -47.59 6.14 -7.09
N ASP A 430 -48.00 5.16 -7.89
CA ASP A 430 -47.34 4.77 -9.14
C ASP A 430 -47.79 5.60 -10.35
N GLN A 431 -48.80 6.45 -10.18
CA GLN A 431 -49.30 7.35 -11.21
C GLN A 431 -48.79 8.76 -10.97
N ILE A 432 -48.50 9.45 -12.07
CA ILE A 432 -48.05 10.82 -12.08
C ILE A 432 -49.24 11.75 -11.88
N ASP A 433 -49.13 12.70 -10.95
CA ASP A 433 -50.14 13.74 -10.75
C ASP A 433 -49.97 14.84 -11.80
N MET A 434 -50.69 14.71 -12.91
CA MET A 434 -50.61 15.64 -14.06
C MET A 434 -51.04 17.06 -13.70
N GLU A 435 -51.93 17.25 -12.73
CA GLU A 435 -52.35 18.60 -12.29
C GLU A 435 -51.22 19.29 -11.51
N LYS A 436 -50.55 18.56 -10.60
CA LYS A 436 -49.34 19.09 -9.94
C LYS A 436 -48.22 19.34 -10.93
N ILE A 437 -48.02 18.47 -11.93
CA ILE A 437 -47.00 18.67 -12.97
C ILE A 437 -47.22 19.96 -13.74
N LYS A 438 -48.46 20.28 -14.13
CA LYS A 438 -48.77 21.53 -14.88
C LYS A 438 -48.32 22.79 -14.14
N THR A 439 -48.29 22.74 -12.81
CA THR A 439 -47.85 23.84 -11.94
C THR A 439 -46.40 23.72 -11.46
N PHE A 440 -45.68 22.68 -11.91
CA PHE A 440 -44.36 22.34 -11.40
C PHE A 440 -43.29 23.25 -12.01
N ALA A 441 -42.91 24.29 -11.26
CA ALA A 441 -41.97 25.31 -11.73
C ALA A 441 -40.48 24.91 -11.57
N ASN A 442 -40.16 23.99 -10.65
CA ASN A 442 -38.78 23.60 -10.32
C ASN A 442 -38.68 22.07 -10.17
N LEU A 443 -37.69 21.45 -10.83
CA LEU A 443 -37.35 20.05 -10.59
C LEU A 443 -36.62 19.91 -9.24
N ASN A 444 -37.13 19.04 -8.37
CA ASN A 444 -36.50 18.76 -7.08
C ASN A 444 -35.57 17.55 -7.22
N TYR A 445 -34.27 17.81 -7.40
CA TYR A 445 -33.26 16.77 -7.49
C TYR A 445 -32.80 16.34 -6.11
N GLN A 446 -32.85 15.04 -5.83
CA GLN A 446 -32.52 14.44 -4.54
C GLN A 446 -31.58 13.25 -4.72
N PHE A 447 -30.98 12.78 -3.63
CA PHE A 447 -30.10 11.61 -3.63
C PHE A 447 -30.65 10.58 -2.65
N ASN A 448 -30.93 9.37 -3.11
CA ASN A 448 -31.43 8.30 -2.26
C ASN A 448 -30.48 7.99 -1.10
N TYR A 449 -31.02 7.32 -0.09
CA TYR A 449 -30.22 6.81 1.01
C TYR A 449 -29.44 5.57 0.55
N PHE A 450 -28.17 5.50 0.94
CA PHE A 450 -27.32 4.33 0.77
C PHE A 450 -26.78 3.91 2.14
N ASN A 451 -26.93 2.63 2.48
CA ASN A 451 -26.44 2.10 3.73
C ASN A 451 -24.93 1.80 3.62
N TYR A 452 -24.08 2.69 4.12
CA TYR A 452 -22.62 2.49 4.12
C TYR A 452 -22.14 1.42 5.12
N GLN A 453 -23.00 0.93 6.02
CA GLN A 453 -22.70 -0.21 6.91
C GLN A 453 -23.04 -1.57 6.30
N LYS A 454 -23.57 -1.61 5.07
CA LYS A 454 -23.99 -2.88 4.46
C LYS A 454 -22.85 -3.88 4.27
N SER A 455 -21.61 -3.39 4.19
CA SER A 455 -20.41 -4.21 4.20
C SER A 455 -19.29 -3.50 4.95
N LYS A 456 -18.40 -4.31 5.55
CA LYS A 456 -17.27 -3.81 6.33
C LYS A 456 -16.30 -3.02 5.48
N PHE A 457 -16.03 -3.49 4.26
CA PHE A 457 -15.20 -2.78 3.29
C PHE A 457 -15.77 -1.40 2.94
N ILE A 458 -17.06 -1.30 2.62
CA ILE A 458 -17.67 -0.02 2.23
C ILE A 458 -17.66 0.96 3.40
N PHE A 459 -17.90 0.47 4.62
CA PHE A 459 -17.83 1.30 5.82
C PHE A 459 -16.41 1.85 6.04
N GLU A 460 -15.39 0.99 5.97
CA GLU A 460 -14.00 1.41 6.13
C GLU A 460 -13.56 2.37 5.03
N LEU A 461 -13.86 2.07 3.76
CA LEU A 461 -13.55 2.97 2.65
C LEU A 461 -14.17 4.35 2.87
N ALA A 462 -15.46 4.39 3.21
CA ALA A 462 -16.20 5.63 3.43
C ALA A 462 -15.58 6.50 4.54
N ARG A 463 -15.16 5.88 5.66
CA ARG A 463 -14.51 6.57 6.79
C ARG A 463 -13.18 7.22 6.43
N HIS A 464 -12.38 6.54 5.61
CA HIS A 464 -11.05 7.02 5.20
C HIS A 464 -11.14 8.14 4.16
N ILE A 465 -12.14 8.10 3.26
CA ILE A 465 -12.23 9.09 2.16
C ILE A 465 -13.14 10.28 2.45
N TYR A 466 -13.89 10.28 3.55
CA TYR A 466 -14.90 11.33 3.82
C TYR A 466 -14.27 12.73 3.88
N ARG A 467 -13.20 12.91 4.65
CA ARG A 467 -12.56 14.23 4.83
C ARG A 467 -11.98 14.79 3.53
N ILE A 468 -11.51 13.92 2.64
CA ILE A 468 -11.04 14.32 1.30
C ILE A 468 -12.23 14.69 0.40
N SER A 469 -13.32 13.93 0.50
CA SER A 469 -14.55 14.16 -0.27
C SER A 469 -15.24 15.46 0.13
N PHE A 470 -15.26 15.75 1.43
CA PHE A 470 -15.98 16.87 2.05
C PHE A 470 -15.11 17.54 3.12
N PRO A 471 -14.02 18.24 2.71
CA PRO A 471 -13.16 18.95 3.64
C PRO A 471 -13.96 20.02 4.37
N GLU A 472 -13.69 20.16 5.67
CA GLU A 472 -14.27 21.22 6.47
C GLU A 472 -13.93 22.57 5.84
N THR A 473 -14.96 23.36 5.52
CA THR A 473 -14.76 24.76 5.16
C THR A 473 -14.21 25.44 6.40
N LYS A 474 -12.93 25.87 6.37
CA LYS A 474 -12.38 26.75 7.41
C LYS A 474 -13.33 27.94 7.57
N SER A 475 -14.02 27.97 8.71
CA SER A 475 -14.93 29.04 9.12
C SER A 475 -14.19 30.34 9.36
#